data_AF-A0AAD5MJ97-F1
#
_entry.id   AF-A0AAD5MJ97-F1
#
_cell.length_a   1.000
_cell.length_b   1.000
_cell.length_c   1.000
_cell.angle_alpha   90.00
_cell.angle_beta   90.00
_cell.angle_gamma   90.00
#
_symmetry.space_group_name_H-M   'P 1'
#
loop_
_entity.id
_entity.type
_entity.pdbx_description
1 polymer ?
#
loop_
_entity_poly.entity_id
_entity_poly.type
_entity_poly.pdbx_seq_one_letter_code
_entity_poly.pdbx_strand_id
1 'polypeptide(L)' 'MEKFLEQFDEILALKRCVTLVLDDPTGNSYIQSLNAPLEDPNLRKEFYIRTFEQNDELGLNDMKVDNYGDLETVKEDPGE' A
#
# COMPACT_ATOMS: atom_id res chain seq x y z
N MET A 1 20.07 6.57 22.06
CA MET A 1 19.11 5.45 22.04
C MET A 1 17.96 5.72 22.99
N GLU A 2 18.21 5.83 24.30
CA GLU A 2 17.16 6.03 25.34
C GLU A 2 16.26 7.23 25.06
N LYS A 3 16.85 8.41 24.85
CA LYS A 3 16.10 9.64 24.50
C LYS A 3 15.26 9.54 23.23
N PHE A 4 15.59 8.63 22.31
CA PHE A 4 14.81 8.43 21.09
C PHE A 4 13.59 7.55 21.37
N LEU A 5 13.76 6.51 22.19
CA LEU A 5 12.65 5.63 22.62
C LEU A 5 11.65 6.38 23.50
N GLU A 6 12.11 7.27 24.38
CA GLU A 6 11.24 8.15 25.18
C GLU A 6 10.28 8.97 24.30
N GLN A 7 10.70 9.37 23.10
CA GLN A 7 9.82 10.10 22.18
C GLN A 7 8.68 9.22 21.65
N PHE A 8 8.92 7.92 21.42
CA PHE A 8 7.84 7.00 21.06
C PHE A 8 6.87 6.80 22.22
N ASP A 9 7.37 6.69 23.44
CA ASP A 9 6.51 6.58 24.63
C ASP A 9 5.62 7.81 24.79
N GLU A 10 6.14 9.02 24.53
CA GLU A 10 5.35 10.25 24.52
C GLU A 10 4.28 10.27 23.42
N ILE A 11 4.60 9.77 22.22
CA ILE A 11 3.65 9.68 21.10
C ILE A 11 2.54 8.67 21.44
N LEU A 12 2.89 7.49 21.95
CA LEU A 12 1.94 6.46 22.36
C LEU A 12 1.04 6.94 23.51
N ALA A 13 1.59 7.74 24.43
CA ALA A 13 0.84 8.39 25.51
C ALA A 13 0.05 9.63 25.07
N LEU A 14 0.02 9.94 23.76
CA LEU A 14 -0.65 11.11 23.17
C LEU A 14 -0.20 12.47 23.75
N LYS A 15 1.03 12.55 24.27
CA LYS A 15 1.64 13.77 24.81
C LYS A 15 2.33 14.61 23.74
N ARG A 16 2.55 14.03 22.57
CA ARG A 16 3.27 14.67 21.46
C ARG A 16 2.54 14.42 20.15
N CYS A 17 2.15 15.50 19.47
CA CYS A 17 1.58 15.43 18.12
C CYS A 17 2.68 15.14 17.09
N VAL A 18 2.38 14.26 16.14
CA VAL A 18 3.27 13.89 15.04
C VAL A 18 2.49 13.68 13.75
N THR A 19 3.19 13.73 12.62
CA THR A 19 2.65 13.33 11.32
C THR A 19 3.21 11.95 10.97
N LEU A 20 2.34 10.95 10.86
CA LEU A 20 2.71 9.64 10.33
C LEU A 20 2.64 9.69 8.80
N VAL A 21 3.77 9.47 8.13
CA VAL A 21 3.83 9.31 6.68
C VAL A 21 4.00 7.83 6.38
N LEU A 22 3.02 7.25 5.71
CA LEU A 22 3.05 5.87 5.24
C LEU A 22 3.20 5.88 3.72
N ASP A 23 4.36 5.45 3.25
CA ASP A 23 4.67 5.33 1.83
C ASP A 23 4.73 3.85 1.44
N ASP A 24 3.79 3.41 0.61
CA ASP A 24 3.67 2.03 0.16
C ASP A 24 3.52 1.98 -1.36
N PRO A 25 4.59 1.61 -2.09
CA PRO A 25 4.58 1.49 -3.55
C PRO A 25 3.56 0.47 -4.09
N THR A 26 3.13 -0.48 -3.26
CA THR A 26 2.15 -1.50 -3.65
C THR A 26 0.71 -1.05 -3.48
N GLY A 27 0.48 0.02 -2.69
CA GLY A 27 -0.85 0.52 -2.37
C GLY A 27 -1.71 -0.41 -1.49
N ASN A 28 -1.10 -1.38 -0.82
CA ASN A 28 -1.82 -2.37 0.01
C ASN A 28 -1.97 -1.97 1.47
N SER A 29 -1.31 -0.89 1.88
CA SER A 29 -1.44 -0.31 3.21
C SER A 29 -2.76 0.44 3.38
N TYR A 30 -3.32 0.38 4.59
CA TYR A 30 -4.61 1.00 4.91
C TYR A 30 -4.58 1.73 6.26
N ILE A 31 -5.13 2.95 6.28
CA ILE A 31 -5.41 3.71 7.50
C ILE A 31 -6.92 3.98 7.54
N GLN A 32 -7.56 3.59 8.64
CA GLN A 32 -8.99 3.83 8.84
C GLN A 32 -9.25 5.32 9.11
N SER A 33 -10.17 5.91 8.36
CA SER A 33 -10.74 7.20 8.71
C SER A 33 -11.87 7.03 9.72
N LEU A 34 -11.82 7.78 10.82
CA LEU A 34 -12.87 7.77 11.84
C LEU A 34 -14.08 8.63 11.45
N ASN A 35 -13.95 9.46 10.42
CA ASN A 35 -14.99 10.37 9.93
C ASN A 35 -15.77 9.82 8.73
N ALA A 36 -15.44 8.61 8.25
CA ALA A 36 -16.07 8.05 7.07
C ALA A 36 -17.62 8.00 7.21
N PRO A 37 -18.38 8.38 6.16
CA PRO A 37 -17.95 8.63 4.77
C PRO A 37 -17.46 10.05 4.49
N LEU A 38 -17.39 10.93 5.50
CA LEU A 38 -16.93 12.32 5.35
C LEU A 38 -15.40 12.39 5.24
N GLU A 39 -14.91 13.53 4.75
CA GLU A 39 -13.49 13.82 4.69
C GLU A 39 -12.89 13.96 6.09
N ASP A 40 -11.70 13.40 6.28
CA ASP A 40 -10.95 13.48 7.53
C ASP A 40 -9.84 14.52 7.40
N PRO A 41 -9.92 15.64 8.14
CA PRO A 41 -8.95 16.73 8.02
C PRO A 41 -7.53 16.33 8.45
N ASN A 42 -7.37 15.24 9.20
CA ASN A 42 -6.08 14.75 9.68
C ASN A 42 -5.49 13.62 8.82
N LEU A 43 -6.20 13.17 7.76
CA LEU A 43 -5.76 12.08 6.89
C LEU A 43 -5.66 12.55 5.44
N ARG A 44 -4.42 12.64 4.93
CA ARG A 44 -4.14 12.92 3.51
C ARG A 44 -3.72 11.65 2.80
N LYS A 45 -4.26 11.43 1.59
CA LYS A 45 -3.89 10.31 0.70
C LYS A 45 -3.37 10.86 -0.61
N GLU A 46 -2.22 10.38 -1.05
CA GLU A 46 -1.58 10.74 -2.32
C GLU A 46 -1.30 9.47 -3.11
N PHE A 47 -1.70 9.46 -4.38
CA PHE A 47 -1.40 8.37 -5.31
C PHE A 47 -0.27 8.82 -6.23
N TYR A 48 0.69 7.94 -6.47
CA TYR A 48 1.84 8.22 -7.32
C TYR A 48 2.14 7.06 -8.25
N ILE A 49 2.87 7.35 -9.33
CA ILE A 49 3.41 6.32 -10.23
C ILE A 49 4.71 5.83 -9.64
N ARG A 50 4.81 4.51 -9.42
CA ARG A 50 6.05 3.86 -8.95
C ARG A 50 7.24 4.24 -9.83
N THR A 51 8.40 4.42 -9.21
CA THR A 51 9.66 4.57 -9.94
C THR A 51 10.07 3.26 -10.60
N PHE A 52 11.04 3.33 -11.52
CA PHE A 52 11.58 2.13 -12.17
C PHE A 52 12.20 1.17 -11.15
N GLU A 53 12.93 1.71 -10.16
CA GLU A 53 13.56 0.95 -9.07
C GLU A 53 12.52 0.30 -8.17
N GLN A 54 11.42 1.00 -7.85
CA GLN A 54 10.32 0.43 -7.09
C GLN A 54 9.65 -0.72 -7.84
N ASN A 55 9.51 -0.63 -9.18
CA ASN A 55 9.00 -1.75 -9.97
C ASN A 55 10.00 -2.92 -10.02
N ASP A 56 11.31 -2.62 -10.01
CA ASP A 56 12.38 -3.63 -10.00
C ASP A 56 12.39 -4.43 -8.71
N GLU A 57 12.34 -3.74 -7.57
CA GLU A 57 12.26 -4.34 -6.23
C GLU A 57 11.01 -5.22 -6.06
N LEU A 58 9.92 -4.86 -6.73
CA LEU A 58 8.68 -5.63 -6.77
C LEU A 58 8.69 -6.76 -7.82
N GLY A 59 9.77 -6.92 -8.60
CA GLY A 59 9.90 -7.94 -9.64
C GLY A 59 8.99 -7.72 -10.86
N LEU A 60 8.50 -6.49 -11.05
CA LEU A 60 7.54 -6.16 -12.10
C LEU A 60 8.20 -5.90 -13.45
N ASN A 61 9.44 -5.41 -13.45
CA ASN A 61 10.17 -5.11 -14.69
C ASN A 61 10.47 -6.38 -15.50
N ASP A 62 10.75 -7.49 -14.82
CA ASP A 62 11.08 -8.78 -15.43
C ASP A 62 9.86 -9.68 -15.70
N MET A 63 8.64 -9.17 -15.45
CA MET A 63 7.42 -9.94 -15.60
C MET A 63 7.17 -10.27 -17.08
N LYS A 64 7.33 -11.54 -17.44
CA LYS A 64 7.03 -12.04 -18.79
C LYS A 64 5.53 -12.19 -18.97
N VAL A 65 4.93 -11.40 -19.85
CA VAL A 65 3.48 -11.44 -20.14
C VAL A 65 3.14 -12.00 -21.52
N ASP A 66 4.14 -12.35 -22.33
CA ASP A 66 3.96 -12.61 -23.76
C ASP A 66 3.18 -13.89 -24.10
N ASN A 67 3.08 -14.85 -23.17
CA ASN A 67 2.46 -16.16 -23.42
C ASN A 67 1.09 -16.36 -22.74
N TYR A 68 0.51 -15.33 -22.11
CA TYR A 68 -0.81 -15.46 -21.45
C TYR A 68 -1.99 -15.48 -22.44
N GLY A 69 -1.79 -15.04 -23.68
CA GLY A 69 -2.83 -15.06 -24.73
C GLY A 69 -3.10 -16.44 -25.33
N ASP A 70 -2.16 -17.39 -25.18
CA ASP A 70 -2.24 -18.75 -25.74
C ASP A 70 -2.78 -19.77 -24.74
N LEU A 71 -3.24 -19.33 -23.56
CA LEU A 71 -3.96 -20.22 -22.66
C LEU A 71 -5.25 -20.65 -23.37
N GLU A 72 -5.30 -21.91 -23.80
CA GLU A 72 -6.52 -22.51 -24.35
C GLU A 72 -7.67 -22.20 -23.38
N THR A 73 -8.70 -21.52 -23.89
CA THR A 73 -9.96 -21.36 -23.16
C THR A 73 -10.43 -22.76 -22.80
N VAL A 74 -10.36 -23.14 -21.53
CA VAL A 74 -10.96 -24.37 -21.05
C VAL A 74 -12.45 -24.21 -21.35
N LYS A 75 -12.94 -24.88 -22.40
CA LYS A 75 -14.37 -24.93 -22.67
C LYS A 75 -14.96 -25.70 -21.50
N GLU A 76 -15.74 -25.03 -20.67
CA GLU A 76 -16.57 -25.72 -19.68
C GLU A 76 -17.47 -26.69 -20.44
N ASP A 77 -17.32 -27.98 -20.16
CA ASP A 77 -18.18 -29.02 -20.71
C ASP A 77 -19.61 -28.73 -20.24
N PRO A 78 -20.58 -28.51 -21.16
CA PRO A 78 -21.97 -28.37 -20.77
C PRO A 78 -22.42 -29.77 -20.33
N GLY A 79 -22.32 -30.05 -19.04
CA GLY A 79 -22.66 -31.36 -18.46
C GLY A 79 -24.03 -31.85 -18.94
N GLU A 80 -24.08 -33.14 -19.30
CA GLU A 80 -25.32 -33.89 -19.50
C GLU A 80 -26.08 -34.11 -18.18
#